data_AF-A0A1B8AD67-F1
#
_entry.id   AF-A0A1B8AD67-F1
#
_cell.length_a   1.000
_cell.length_b   1.000
_cell.length_c   1.000
_cell.angle_alpha   90.00
_cell.angle_beta   90.00
_cell.angle_gamma   90.00
#
_symmetry.space_group_name_H-M   'P 1'
#
loop_
_entity.id
_entity.type
_entity.pdbx_description
1 polymer ?
#
loop_
_entity_poly.entity_id
_entity_poly.type
_entity_poly.pdbx_seq_one_letter_code
_entity_poly.pdbx_strand_id
1 'polypeptide(L)'
;MSNSQTQSSLATLLWDHQNFIPLQKNLGDEDLVLLLTPAVVPLDPSLASATDPFQPLGQALSQAHPWIRHVPYMKKYGITGTHVAFIKRARTVVFVLSGFSSDEGAFQLELADTVREVCEERPFILVACCEVLKSRAEEYEFQTVVQCLGYLVSDLQAVAALLTTGRSTNADKPTTDDPPPPQTWPIVKWDYDNDLSETHALWKTSFPAKFHLNRSTLGSLLKRDGYAMHYIIREPRSGRVVAFCATFTTFTDSSGDRLIGSIAAIIVHKDYQGQGIGRRLHNEVVSKLNGIRGVGIIQLGSTFPRLLYGLPASMTNTEWFEKRGWKLQESIPGHGRLVIDWLLRFANSPAPDLASAGLTFRPCQLSDYQQVIEIATKESQKRYGFGWYDQYAKTMDSSYMNHIIVGLEGDNLVAAAITYFPDDGSPCGTDIPWLAVIEQNIGGVSCICIKDEDPDMVNRRDSVITRLLLACRQILSKRGMVGMFVDGSRYDENVLQSLGFNKWAEYKEVWRQV
;
A
#
# COMPACT_ATOMS: atom_id res chain seq x y z
N MET A 1 -36.65 -44.56 -30.50
CA MET A 1 -36.60 -43.37 -31.37
C MET A 1 -35.97 -42.26 -30.56
N SER A 2 -34.79 -41.86 -31.01
CA SER A 2 -33.84 -40.97 -30.37
C SER A 2 -34.31 -39.53 -30.41
N ASN A 3 -34.17 -38.81 -29.30
CA ASN A 3 -34.08 -37.35 -29.29
C ASN A 3 -32.92 -36.95 -28.37
N SER A 4 -31.70 -37.30 -28.81
CA SER A 4 -30.48 -36.70 -28.28
C SER A 4 -30.38 -35.29 -28.87
N GLN A 5 -30.93 -34.31 -28.16
CA GLN A 5 -30.56 -32.90 -28.39
C GLN A 5 -29.08 -32.78 -28.07
N THR A 6 -28.25 -32.67 -29.10
CA THR A 6 -26.85 -32.28 -29.02
C THR A 6 -26.81 -30.87 -28.42
N GLN A 7 -26.66 -30.79 -27.11
CA GLN A 7 -26.35 -29.55 -26.43
C GLN A 7 -24.98 -29.11 -26.92
N SER A 8 -24.93 -28.07 -27.75
CA SER A 8 -23.69 -27.51 -28.29
C SER A 8 -22.78 -27.10 -27.13
N SER A 9 -21.70 -27.84 -26.88
CA SER A 9 -20.70 -27.43 -25.88
C SER A 9 -20.03 -26.14 -26.34
N LEU A 10 -20.07 -25.13 -25.47
CA LEU A 10 -19.62 -23.77 -25.79
C LEU A 10 -18.48 -23.36 -24.88
N ALA A 11 -17.34 -23.02 -25.49
CA ALA A 11 -16.25 -22.32 -24.82
C ALA A 11 -16.21 -20.86 -25.30
N THR A 12 -16.16 -19.94 -24.35
CA THR A 12 -16.18 -18.51 -24.59
C THR A 12 -14.89 -17.89 -24.07
N LEU A 13 -14.25 -17.07 -24.91
CA LEU A 13 -13.19 -16.19 -24.46
C LEU A 13 -13.85 -14.95 -23.84
N LEU A 14 -13.74 -14.79 -22.52
CA LEU A 14 -14.31 -13.61 -21.87
C LEU A 14 -13.48 -12.37 -22.20
N TRP A 15 -12.16 -12.50 -22.09
CA TRP A 15 -11.17 -11.52 -22.54
C TRP A 15 -9.77 -12.15 -22.66
N ASP A 16 -8.91 -11.49 -23.44
CA ASP A 16 -7.49 -11.81 -23.58
C ASP A 16 -6.67 -10.52 -23.71
N HIS A 17 -6.37 -9.89 -22.58
CA HIS A 17 -5.64 -8.62 -22.54
C HIS A 17 -4.15 -8.76 -22.91
N GLN A 18 -3.60 -9.97 -22.82
CA GLN A 18 -2.23 -10.27 -23.21
C GLN A 18 -2.11 -10.76 -24.67
N ASN A 19 -3.21 -10.87 -25.41
CA ASN A 19 -3.27 -11.36 -26.79
C ASN A 19 -2.51 -12.70 -26.98
N PHE A 20 -2.63 -13.59 -25.99
CA PHE A 20 -1.88 -14.84 -25.95
C PHE A 20 -2.60 -16.00 -26.63
N ILE A 21 -3.92 -15.89 -26.85
CA ILE A 21 -4.72 -16.87 -27.58
C ILE A 21 -4.82 -16.45 -29.07
N PRO A 22 -4.59 -17.35 -30.03
CA PRO A 22 -4.26 -18.77 -29.87
C PRO A 22 -2.82 -19.04 -29.42
N LEU A 23 -2.64 -20.09 -28.61
CA LEU A 23 -1.36 -20.51 -28.05
C LEU A 23 -0.26 -20.67 -29.12
N GLN A 24 -0.60 -21.21 -30.29
CA GLN A 24 0.32 -21.50 -31.40
C GLN A 24 0.99 -20.26 -31.98
N LYS A 25 0.42 -19.07 -31.79
CA LYS A 25 1.06 -17.83 -32.24
C LYS A 25 2.18 -17.36 -31.30
N ASN A 26 2.16 -17.83 -30.06
CA ASN A 26 2.97 -17.29 -28.96
C ASN A 26 3.91 -18.33 -28.32
N LEU A 27 3.84 -19.59 -28.76
CA LEU A 27 4.68 -20.70 -28.30
C LEU A 27 5.60 -21.18 -29.42
N GLY A 28 6.88 -21.40 -29.10
CA GLY A 28 7.79 -22.18 -29.93
C GLY A 28 7.61 -23.69 -29.72
N ASP A 29 8.17 -24.49 -30.63
CA ASP A 29 7.98 -25.95 -30.66
C ASP A 29 8.45 -26.69 -29.39
N GLU A 30 9.36 -26.09 -28.60
CA GLU A 30 9.90 -26.65 -27.36
C GLU A 30 9.38 -25.95 -26.08
N ASP A 31 8.48 -24.98 -26.22
CA ASP A 31 7.98 -24.20 -25.08
C ASP A 31 7.04 -25.04 -24.21
N LEU A 32 7.37 -25.20 -22.93
CA LEU A 32 6.54 -25.98 -22.01
C LEU A 32 5.25 -25.22 -21.62
N VAL A 33 4.10 -25.83 -21.84
CA VAL A 33 2.80 -25.36 -21.31
C VAL A 33 2.47 -26.17 -20.06
N LEU A 34 2.32 -25.50 -18.92
CA LEU A 34 1.90 -26.15 -17.69
C LEU A 34 0.37 -26.05 -17.55
N LEU A 35 -0.31 -27.19 -17.58
CA LEU A 35 -1.74 -27.32 -17.33
C LEU A 35 -1.96 -27.74 -15.86
N LEU A 36 -2.45 -26.82 -15.04
CA LEU A 36 -2.79 -27.05 -13.64
C LEU A 36 -4.30 -27.26 -13.50
N THR A 37 -4.71 -28.44 -13.01
CA THR A 37 -6.13 -28.81 -12.90
C THR A 37 -6.52 -29.25 -11.49
N PRO A 38 -7.75 -29.00 -11.02
CA PRO A 38 -8.15 -29.40 -9.69
C PRO A 38 -8.46 -30.90 -9.67
N ALA A 39 -8.03 -31.59 -8.62
CA ALA A 39 -8.43 -32.97 -8.35
C ALA A 39 -9.86 -33.00 -7.76
N VAL A 40 -10.85 -33.22 -8.63
CA VAL A 40 -12.29 -33.22 -8.29
C VAL A 40 -12.97 -34.49 -8.77
N VAL A 41 -14.19 -34.72 -8.27
CA VAL A 41 -15.02 -35.84 -8.69
C VAL A 41 -15.55 -35.59 -10.12
N PRO A 42 -15.48 -36.58 -11.03
CA PRO A 42 -16.07 -36.48 -12.35
C PRO A 42 -17.58 -36.19 -12.32
N LEU A 43 -18.08 -35.38 -13.27
CA LEU A 43 -19.52 -35.09 -13.41
C LEU A 43 -20.31 -36.31 -13.93
N ASP A 44 -19.66 -37.18 -14.70
CA ASP A 44 -20.26 -38.41 -15.21
C ASP A 44 -20.23 -39.48 -14.09
N PRO A 45 -21.40 -39.89 -13.55
CA PRO A 45 -21.46 -40.88 -12.47
C PRO A 45 -21.01 -42.28 -12.90
N SER A 46 -20.89 -42.53 -14.21
CA SER A 46 -20.41 -43.80 -14.76
C SER A 46 -18.89 -43.94 -14.76
N LEU A 47 -18.16 -42.83 -14.56
CA LEU A 47 -16.71 -42.84 -14.39
C LEU A 47 -16.35 -43.17 -12.94
N ALA A 48 -15.35 -44.04 -12.75
CA ALA A 48 -14.86 -44.37 -11.41
C ALA A 48 -14.34 -43.10 -10.71
N SER A 49 -14.53 -43.02 -9.39
CA SER A 49 -14.09 -41.87 -8.56
C SER A 49 -12.58 -41.61 -8.58
N ALA A 50 -11.79 -42.46 -9.24
CA ALA A 50 -10.33 -42.38 -9.37
C ALA A 50 -9.85 -41.83 -10.74
N THR A 51 -10.76 -41.52 -11.67
CA THR A 51 -10.38 -40.99 -13.00
C THR A 51 -10.20 -39.47 -12.95
N ASP A 52 -9.10 -38.95 -13.52
CA ASP A 52 -8.88 -37.50 -13.66
C ASP A 52 -9.88 -36.92 -14.67
N PRO A 53 -10.85 -36.08 -14.23
CA PRO A 53 -11.87 -35.53 -15.11
C PRO A 53 -11.30 -34.57 -16.16
N PHE A 54 -10.10 -34.03 -15.96
CA PHE A 54 -9.47 -33.08 -16.88
C PHE A 54 -8.47 -33.74 -17.84
N GLN A 55 -8.27 -35.06 -17.75
CA GLN A 55 -7.45 -35.80 -18.72
C GLN A 55 -7.83 -35.52 -20.19
N PRO A 56 -9.12 -35.40 -20.57
CA PRO A 56 -9.50 -35.06 -21.95
C PRO A 56 -8.97 -33.68 -22.41
N LEU A 57 -8.90 -32.69 -21.52
CA LEU A 57 -8.35 -31.37 -21.84
C LEU A 57 -6.85 -31.46 -22.14
N GLY A 58 -6.09 -32.14 -21.27
CA GLY A 58 -4.66 -32.37 -21.46
C GLY A 58 -4.36 -33.13 -22.76
N GLN A 59 -5.15 -34.16 -23.06
CA GLN A 59 -5.04 -34.92 -24.31
C GLN A 59 -5.33 -34.05 -25.55
N ALA A 60 -6.41 -33.27 -25.53
CA ALA A 60 -6.79 -32.41 -26.64
C ALA A 60 -5.74 -31.30 -26.89
N LEU A 61 -5.20 -30.68 -25.84
CA LEU A 61 -4.11 -29.70 -25.97
C LEU A 61 -2.83 -30.34 -26.51
N SER A 62 -2.53 -31.59 -26.10
CA SER A 62 -1.32 -32.31 -26.54
C SER A 62 -1.35 -32.67 -28.02
N GLN A 63 -2.53 -32.75 -28.65
CA GLN A 63 -2.65 -32.91 -30.10
C GLN A 63 -2.21 -31.66 -30.86
N ALA A 64 -2.31 -30.50 -30.23
CA ALA A 64 -2.02 -29.20 -30.84
C ALA A 64 -0.66 -28.63 -30.43
N HIS A 65 -0.08 -29.10 -29.31
CA HIS A 65 1.26 -28.72 -28.85
C HIS A 65 1.91 -29.89 -28.08
N PRO A 66 3.09 -30.40 -28.46
CA PRO A 66 3.64 -31.63 -27.86
C PRO A 66 4.14 -31.48 -26.41
N TRP A 67 4.43 -30.26 -25.95
CA TRP A 67 4.99 -30.00 -24.60
C TRP A 67 3.93 -29.52 -23.61
N ILE A 68 2.82 -30.25 -23.49
CA ILE A 68 1.86 -30.05 -22.38
C ILE A 68 2.29 -30.87 -21.17
N ARG A 69 2.48 -30.21 -20.03
CA ARG A 69 2.65 -30.87 -18.74
C ARG A 69 1.39 -30.70 -17.91
N HIS A 70 0.64 -31.77 -17.74
CA HIS A 70 -0.55 -31.79 -16.91
C HIS A 70 -0.18 -32.17 -15.46
N VAL A 71 -0.49 -31.29 -14.51
CA VAL A 71 -0.23 -31.50 -13.07
C VAL A 71 -1.48 -31.17 -12.26
N PRO A 72 -2.06 -32.13 -11.52
CA PRO A 72 -3.21 -31.86 -10.68
C PRO A 72 -2.81 -31.16 -9.37
N TYR A 73 -3.66 -30.26 -8.89
CA TYR A 73 -3.55 -29.67 -7.55
C TYR A 73 -4.74 -30.11 -6.67
N MET A 74 -4.52 -30.19 -5.36
CA MET A 74 -5.49 -30.73 -4.40
C MET A 74 -5.76 -29.72 -3.29
N LYS A 75 -7.02 -29.63 -2.82
CA LYS A 75 -7.39 -28.75 -1.70
C LYS A 75 -6.56 -28.98 -0.44
N LYS A 76 -6.25 -30.24 -0.12
CA LYS A 76 -5.47 -30.62 1.07
C LYS A 76 -4.02 -30.11 1.04
N TYR A 77 -3.41 -29.98 -0.14
CA TYR A 77 -1.98 -29.70 -0.28
C TYR A 77 -1.66 -28.36 -0.94
N GLY A 78 -2.67 -27.71 -1.56
CA GLY A 78 -2.50 -26.43 -2.25
C GLY A 78 -1.44 -26.46 -3.35
N ILE A 79 -0.82 -25.30 -3.59
CA ILE A 79 0.34 -25.16 -4.48
C ILE A 79 1.61 -25.51 -3.71
N THR A 80 2.19 -26.66 -4.01
CA THR A 80 3.43 -27.15 -3.39
C THR A 80 4.69 -26.66 -4.11
N GLY A 81 5.87 -26.83 -3.49
CA GLY A 81 7.16 -26.50 -4.13
C GLY A 81 7.40 -27.20 -5.48
N THR A 82 6.81 -28.39 -5.69
CA THR A 82 6.86 -29.09 -6.98
C THR A 82 6.09 -28.32 -8.06
N HIS A 83 4.92 -27.76 -7.73
CA HIS A 83 4.16 -26.92 -8.66
C HIS A 83 4.96 -25.66 -9.01
N VAL A 84 5.55 -25.00 -8.00
CA VAL A 84 6.41 -23.83 -8.21
C VAL A 84 7.59 -24.15 -9.15
N ALA A 85 8.22 -25.31 -8.98
CA ALA A 85 9.31 -25.75 -9.85
C ALA A 85 8.86 -25.96 -11.31
N PHE A 86 7.63 -26.46 -11.53
CA PHE A 86 7.06 -26.56 -12.87
C PHE A 86 6.70 -25.19 -13.45
N ILE A 87 6.08 -24.30 -12.66
CA ILE A 87 5.70 -22.94 -13.10
C ILE A 87 6.93 -22.18 -13.58
N LYS A 88 8.04 -22.23 -12.83
CA LYS A 88 9.28 -21.53 -13.20
C LYS A 88 9.91 -22.01 -14.51
N ARG A 89 9.61 -23.25 -14.94
CA ARG A 89 10.11 -23.86 -16.18
C ARG A 89 9.14 -23.70 -17.36
N ALA A 90 7.88 -23.39 -17.11
CA ALA A 90 6.87 -23.25 -18.14
C ALA A 90 7.00 -21.91 -18.86
N ARG A 91 6.71 -21.90 -20.16
CA ARG A 91 6.52 -20.67 -20.94
C ARG A 91 5.20 -20.01 -20.60
N THR A 92 4.16 -20.80 -20.37
CA THR A 92 2.82 -20.34 -19.99
C THR A 92 2.16 -21.34 -19.04
N VAL A 93 1.28 -20.83 -18.18
CA VAL A 93 0.48 -21.63 -17.25
C VAL A 93 -0.99 -21.49 -17.60
N VAL A 94 -1.65 -22.63 -17.81
CA VAL A 94 -3.11 -22.75 -17.93
C VAL A 94 -3.63 -23.29 -16.61
N PHE A 95 -4.39 -22.49 -15.88
CA PHE A 95 -4.97 -22.85 -14.59
C PHE A 95 -6.47 -23.06 -14.72
N VAL A 96 -6.95 -24.25 -14.35
CA VAL A 96 -8.35 -24.63 -14.52
C VAL A 96 -9.10 -24.54 -13.20
N LEU A 97 -10.33 -24.03 -13.20
CA LEU A 97 -11.26 -24.08 -12.07
C LEU A 97 -12.43 -25.00 -12.40
N SER A 98 -12.89 -25.79 -11.43
CA SER A 98 -14.14 -26.56 -11.53
C SER A 98 -15.36 -25.81 -10.97
N GLY A 99 -15.13 -24.71 -10.24
CA GLY A 99 -16.17 -23.88 -9.66
C GLY A 99 -15.67 -22.47 -9.38
N PHE A 100 -16.59 -21.49 -9.33
CA PHE A 100 -16.25 -20.08 -9.10
C PHE A 100 -16.91 -19.51 -7.83
N SER A 101 -18.17 -19.89 -7.57
CA SER A 101 -19.00 -19.32 -6.50
C SER A 101 -19.14 -20.20 -5.26
N SER A 102 -18.72 -21.46 -5.31
CA SER A 102 -18.77 -22.38 -4.17
C SER A 102 -17.58 -22.16 -3.23
N ASP A 103 -17.64 -22.67 -1.99
CA ASP A 103 -16.50 -22.69 -1.07
C ASP A 103 -15.26 -23.37 -1.69
N GLU A 104 -15.49 -24.35 -2.55
CA GLU A 104 -14.43 -25.01 -3.31
C GLU A 104 -13.89 -24.09 -4.42
N GLY A 105 -14.75 -23.36 -5.13
CA GLY A 105 -14.34 -22.38 -6.13
C GLY A 105 -13.58 -21.20 -5.56
N ALA A 106 -13.99 -20.67 -4.40
CA ALA A 106 -13.29 -19.61 -3.69
C ALA A 106 -11.85 -20.03 -3.34
N PHE A 107 -11.68 -21.26 -2.83
CA PHE A 107 -10.37 -21.81 -2.56
C PHE A 107 -9.52 -21.98 -3.84
N GLN A 108 -10.11 -22.48 -4.92
CA GLN A 108 -9.38 -22.62 -6.19
C GLN A 108 -8.98 -21.26 -6.77
N LEU A 109 -9.78 -20.20 -6.56
CA LEU A 109 -9.44 -18.82 -6.93
C LEU A 109 -8.27 -18.27 -6.11
N GLU A 110 -8.21 -18.55 -4.79
CA GLU A 110 -7.05 -18.20 -3.97
C GLU A 110 -5.76 -18.88 -4.46
N LEU A 111 -5.86 -20.15 -4.87
CA LEU A 111 -4.72 -20.86 -5.48
C LEU A 111 -4.35 -20.28 -6.85
N ALA A 112 -5.34 -19.92 -7.67
CA ALA A 112 -5.10 -19.29 -8.97
C ALA A 112 -4.33 -17.96 -8.81
N ASP A 113 -4.70 -17.16 -7.81
CA ASP A 113 -4.00 -15.91 -7.48
C ASP A 113 -2.56 -16.16 -7.00
N THR A 114 -2.38 -17.18 -6.15
CA THR A 114 -1.04 -17.62 -5.72
C THR A 114 -0.18 -18.06 -6.91
N VAL A 115 -0.73 -18.85 -7.85
CA VAL A 115 0.01 -19.28 -9.05
C VAL A 115 0.35 -18.09 -9.94
N ARG A 116 -0.59 -17.15 -10.10
CA ARG A 116 -0.38 -15.92 -10.88
C ARG A 116 0.79 -15.12 -10.32
N GLU A 117 0.91 -14.97 -9.01
CA GLU A 117 2.07 -14.30 -8.38
C GLU A 117 3.39 -15.02 -8.68
N VAL A 118 3.39 -16.36 -8.63
CA VAL A 118 4.58 -17.19 -8.94
C VAL A 118 4.94 -17.14 -10.43
N CYS A 119 3.99 -16.82 -11.32
CA CYS A 119 4.26 -16.70 -12.76
C CYS A 119 5.13 -15.49 -13.09
N GLU A 120 5.17 -14.46 -12.24
CA GLU A 120 5.85 -13.19 -12.51
C GLU A 120 5.35 -12.60 -13.85
N GLU A 121 6.24 -12.44 -14.84
CA GLU A 121 5.93 -11.93 -16.19
C GLU A 121 5.40 -13.01 -17.16
N ARG A 122 5.27 -14.28 -16.72
CA ARG A 122 4.85 -15.39 -17.59
C ARG A 122 3.33 -15.33 -17.85
N PRO A 123 2.90 -15.57 -19.10
CA PRO A 123 1.48 -15.64 -19.44
C PRO A 123 0.72 -16.67 -18.59
N PHE A 124 -0.30 -16.18 -17.89
CA PHE A 124 -1.22 -16.97 -17.09
C PHE A 124 -2.62 -16.93 -17.71
N ILE A 125 -3.21 -18.09 -17.96
CA ILE A 125 -4.54 -18.25 -18.56
C ILE A 125 -5.44 -18.95 -17.55
N LEU A 126 -6.54 -18.31 -17.17
CA LEU A 126 -7.58 -18.93 -16.35
C LEU A 126 -8.62 -19.61 -17.24
N VAL A 127 -8.92 -20.86 -16.97
CA VAL A 127 -10.02 -21.62 -17.59
C VAL A 127 -11.04 -21.93 -16.51
N ALA A 128 -12.20 -21.29 -16.56
CA ALA A 128 -13.31 -21.59 -15.66
C ALA A 128 -14.29 -22.59 -16.29
N CYS A 129 -14.30 -23.82 -15.78
CA CYS A 129 -15.24 -24.87 -16.18
C CYS A 129 -16.56 -24.77 -15.39
N CYS A 130 -17.11 -23.55 -15.31
CA CYS A 130 -18.35 -23.22 -14.62
C CYS A 130 -18.87 -21.84 -15.08
N GLU A 131 -20.07 -21.47 -14.62
CA GLU A 131 -20.59 -20.14 -14.89
C GLU A 131 -19.86 -19.06 -14.09
N VAL A 132 -19.34 -18.04 -14.80
CA VAL A 132 -18.63 -16.90 -14.23
C VAL A 132 -19.28 -15.60 -14.70
N LEU A 133 -19.73 -14.78 -13.76
CA LEU A 133 -20.13 -13.41 -14.05
C LEU A 133 -18.88 -12.60 -14.41
N LYS A 134 -18.85 -11.99 -15.59
CA LYS A 134 -17.70 -11.18 -16.07
C LYS A 134 -17.22 -10.17 -15.02
N SER A 135 -18.14 -9.44 -14.39
CA SER A 135 -17.84 -8.46 -13.35
C SER A 135 -17.08 -9.05 -12.16
N ARG A 136 -17.35 -10.32 -11.82
CA ARG A 136 -16.71 -11.00 -10.69
C ARG A 136 -15.33 -11.53 -11.07
N ALA A 137 -15.13 -11.98 -12.31
CA ALA A 137 -13.79 -12.36 -12.77
C ALA A 137 -12.86 -11.17 -12.99
N GLU A 138 -13.40 -9.99 -13.32
CA GLU A 138 -12.65 -8.73 -13.37
C GLU A 138 -12.07 -8.34 -11.99
N GLU A 139 -12.68 -8.80 -10.89
CA GLU A 139 -12.15 -8.57 -9.53
C GLU A 139 -10.80 -9.24 -9.26
N TYR A 140 -10.40 -10.23 -10.06
CA TYR A 140 -9.16 -11.01 -9.85
C TYR A 140 -8.04 -10.66 -10.83
N GLU A 141 -8.24 -9.68 -11.72
CA GLU A 141 -7.21 -9.13 -12.63
C GLU A 141 -6.50 -10.16 -13.53
N PHE A 142 -7.11 -11.31 -13.77
CA PHE A 142 -6.58 -12.31 -14.70
C PHE A 142 -6.51 -11.74 -16.12
N GLN A 143 -5.36 -11.85 -16.77
CA GLN A 143 -5.12 -11.23 -18.09
C GLN A 143 -5.85 -11.97 -19.22
N THR A 144 -6.04 -13.28 -19.11
CA THR A 144 -6.83 -14.08 -20.06
C THR A 144 -7.76 -14.99 -19.29
N VAL A 145 -9.05 -14.93 -19.63
CA VAL A 145 -10.09 -15.77 -19.01
C VAL A 145 -10.93 -16.44 -20.07
N VAL A 146 -10.93 -17.77 -20.04
CA VAL A 146 -11.78 -18.64 -20.84
C VAL A 146 -12.82 -19.27 -19.93
N GLN A 147 -14.04 -19.41 -20.42
CA GLN A 147 -15.15 -20.00 -19.69
C GLN A 147 -15.83 -21.09 -20.52
N CYS A 148 -16.24 -22.17 -19.88
CA CYS A 148 -17.17 -23.16 -20.43
C CYS A 148 -18.20 -23.58 -19.36
N LEU A 149 -19.25 -24.30 -19.77
CA LEU A 149 -20.38 -24.63 -18.88
C LEU A 149 -20.01 -25.60 -17.75
N GLY A 150 -19.05 -26.48 -18.00
CA GLY A 150 -18.65 -27.54 -17.10
C GLY A 150 -17.34 -28.17 -17.55
N TYR A 151 -17.05 -29.36 -17.02
CA TYR A 151 -15.87 -30.15 -17.34
C TYR A 151 -16.24 -31.53 -17.90
N LEU A 152 -17.31 -31.61 -18.71
CA LEU A 152 -17.58 -32.76 -19.56
C LEU A 152 -16.57 -32.82 -20.71
N VAL A 153 -16.37 -34.00 -21.30
CA VAL A 153 -15.41 -34.21 -22.41
C VAL A 153 -15.62 -33.19 -23.54
N SER A 154 -16.87 -32.94 -23.92
CA SER A 154 -17.24 -32.00 -24.99
C SER A 154 -16.92 -30.54 -24.65
N ASP A 155 -17.01 -30.15 -23.37
CA ASP A 155 -16.68 -28.79 -22.91
C ASP A 155 -15.17 -28.58 -22.91
N LEU A 156 -14.43 -29.58 -22.40
CA LEU A 156 -12.96 -29.55 -22.38
C LEU A 156 -12.36 -29.54 -23.79
N GLN A 157 -12.97 -30.27 -24.73
CA GLN A 157 -12.58 -30.21 -26.15
C GLN A 157 -12.85 -28.84 -26.77
N ALA A 158 -13.98 -28.20 -26.43
CA ALA A 158 -14.28 -26.84 -26.89
C ALA A 158 -13.27 -25.82 -26.33
N VAL A 159 -12.88 -25.94 -25.06
CA VAL A 159 -11.81 -25.11 -24.46
C VAL A 159 -10.48 -25.32 -25.18
N ALA A 160 -10.07 -26.56 -25.42
CA ALA A 160 -8.83 -26.86 -26.14
C ALA A 160 -8.84 -26.25 -27.55
N ALA A 161 -9.95 -26.38 -28.28
CA ALA A 161 -10.10 -25.79 -29.61
C ALA A 161 -10.02 -24.25 -29.57
N LEU A 162 -10.65 -23.61 -28.58
CA LEU A 162 -10.59 -22.15 -28.41
C LEU A 162 -9.16 -21.69 -28.09
N LEU A 163 -8.48 -22.32 -27.13
CA LEU A 163 -7.11 -21.99 -26.75
C LEU A 163 -6.14 -22.14 -27.93
N THR A 164 -6.41 -23.07 -28.85
CA THR A 164 -5.49 -23.41 -29.95
C THR A 164 -5.82 -22.74 -31.28
N THR A 165 -7.07 -22.33 -31.50
CA THR A 165 -7.48 -21.71 -32.77
C THR A 165 -7.89 -20.26 -32.61
N GLY A 166 -8.17 -19.81 -31.39
CA GLY A 166 -8.69 -18.47 -31.08
C GLY A 166 -10.11 -18.23 -31.58
N ARG A 167 -10.79 -19.27 -32.08
CA ARG A 167 -12.18 -19.19 -32.55
C ARG A 167 -13.11 -19.73 -31.47
N SER A 168 -14.07 -18.92 -31.04
CA SER A 168 -15.17 -19.41 -30.22
C SER A 168 -16.06 -20.36 -31.03
N THR A 169 -16.60 -21.39 -30.39
CA THR A 169 -17.35 -22.46 -31.06
C THR A 169 -18.79 -22.09 -31.41
N ASN A 170 -19.14 -20.80 -31.50
CA ASN A 170 -20.30 -20.37 -32.29
C ASN A 170 -20.04 -19.06 -33.04
N ALA A 171 -20.46 -19.07 -34.30
CA ALA A 171 -20.74 -17.89 -35.09
C ALA A 171 -22.07 -17.30 -34.61
N ASP A 172 -22.05 -16.04 -34.19
CA ASP A 172 -23.20 -15.15 -34.40
C ASP A 172 -22.70 -13.75 -34.75
N LYS A 173 -23.51 -13.10 -35.59
CA LYS A 173 -23.22 -11.89 -36.39
C LYS A 173 -22.61 -10.72 -35.61
N PRO A 174 -21.90 -9.81 -36.31
CA PRO A 174 -21.43 -8.57 -35.73
C PRO A 174 -22.64 -7.71 -35.33
N THR A 175 -22.99 -7.69 -34.05
CA THR A 175 -23.68 -6.54 -33.49
C THR A 175 -22.72 -5.37 -33.62
N THR A 176 -23.07 -4.42 -34.48
CA THR A 176 -22.61 -3.03 -34.42
C THR A 176 -22.95 -2.47 -33.05
N ASP A 177 -22.10 -2.81 -32.11
CA ASP A 177 -21.89 -2.22 -30.79
C ASP A 177 -20.59 -2.90 -30.35
N ASP A 178 -19.47 -2.49 -30.96
CA ASP A 178 -18.18 -2.70 -30.32
C ASP A 178 -18.33 -2.13 -28.91
N PRO A 179 -18.25 -2.96 -27.85
CA PRO A 179 -18.01 -2.40 -26.54
C PRO A 179 -16.73 -1.56 -26.69
N PRO A 180 -16.71 -0.32 -26.16
CA PRO A 180 -15.47 0.44 -26.19
C PRO A 180 -14.35 -0.45 -25.64
N PRO A 181 -13.15 -0.43 -26.25
CA PRO A 181 -12.03 -1.25 -25.80
C PRO A 181 -11.91 -1.15 -24.28
N PRO A 182 -11.61 -2.26 -23.57
CA PRO A 182 -11.58 -2.29 -22.11
C PRO A 182 -10.83 -1.06 -21.64
N GLN A 183 -11.52 -0.23 -20.85
CA GLN A 183 -11.06 1.13 -20.57
C GLN A 183 -9.72 1.02 -19.86
N THR A 184 -8.65 1.23 -20.62
CA THR A 184 -7.31 1.18 -20.07
C THR A 184 -7.19 2.38 -19.14
N TRP A 185 -6.82 2.13 -17.89
CA TRP A 185 -6.56 3.17 -16.90
C TRP A 185 -5.04 3.38 -16.86
N PRO A 186 -4.45 4.12 -17.83
CA PRO A 186 -3.01 4.30 -17.88
C PRO A 186 -2.55 5.03 -16.62
N ILE A 187 -1.47 4.51 -16.03
CA ILE A 187 -0.79 5.15 -14.92
C ILE A 187 0.27 6.06 -15.52
N VAL A 188 0.19 7.34 -15.23
CA VAL A 188 1.12 8.36 -15.72
C VAL A 188 1.85 8.97 -14.53
N LYS A 189 3.12 9.33 -14.74
CA LYS A 189 3.88 10.08 -13.74
C LYS A 189 3.23 11.45 -13.55
N TRP A 190 3.04 11.83 -12.30
CA TRP A 190 2.52 13.15 -11.95
C TRP A 190 3.53 14.25 -12.29
N ASP A 191 3.02 15.32 -12.85
CA ASP A 191 3.77 16.52 -13.23
C ASP A 191 3.28 17.73 -12.43
N TYR A 192 4.21 18.45 -11.80
CA TYR A 192 3.87 19.57 -10.92
C TYR A 192 3.11 20.68 -11.64
N ASP A 193 3.57 21.08 -12.83
CA ASP A 193 3.05 22.23 -13.54
C ASP A 193 1.68 21.94 -14.16
N ASN A 194 1.46 20.70 -14.61
CA ASN A 194 0.23 20.29 -15.29
C ASN A 194 -0.84 19.72 -14.35
N ASP A 195 -0.45 18.99 -13.28
CA ASP A 195 -1.40 18.16 -12.54
C ASP A 195 -1.80 18.73 -11.17
N LEU A 196 -1.03 19.67 -10.60
CA LEU A 196 -1.26 20.16 -9.23
C LEU A 196 -2.69 20.69 -9.00
N SER A 197 -3.27 21.37 -9.98
CA SER A 197 -4.62 21.94 -9.84
C SER A 197 -5.69 20.86 -9.72
N GLU A 198 -5.62 19.82 -10.56
CA GLU A 198 -6.58 18.70 -10.53
C GLU A 198 -6.35 17.80 -9.32
N THR A 199 -5.09 17.52 -8.97
CA THR A 199 -4.73 16.78 -7.76
C THR A 199 -5.21 17.49 -6.49
N HIS A 200 -5.08 18.82 -6.43
CA HIS A 200 -5.59 19.61 -5.30
C HIS A 200 -7.12 19.54 -5.19
N ALA A 201 -7.83 19.58 -6.32
CA ALA A 201 -9.28 19.41 -6.32
C ALA A 201 -9.67 18.01 -5.83
N LEU A 202 -9.02 16.96 -6.34
CA LEU A 202 -9.23 15.58 -5.91
C LEU A 202 -8.98 15.41 -4.41
N TRP A 203 -7.86 15.94 -3.90
CA TRP A 203 -7.51 15.94 -2.47
C TRP A 203 -8.65 16.49 -1.60
N LYS A 204 -9.14 17.70 -1.92
CA LYS A 204 -10.23 18.34 -1.15
C LYS A 204 -11.54 17.55 -1.21
N THR A 205 -11.84 16.90 -2.34
CA THR A 205 -13.07 16.10 -2.45
C THR A 205 -12.98 14.76 -1.73
N SER A 206 -11.78 14.26 -1.48
CA SER A 206 -11.57 12.92 -0.90
C SER A 206 -11.25 12.93 0.59
N PHE A 207 -10.73 14.05 1.12
CA PHE A 207 -10.45 14.20 2.54
C PHE A 207 -11.47 15.10 3.25
N PRO A 208 -11.74 14.87 4.55
CA PRO A 208 -12.44 15.83 5.41
C PRO A 208 -11.77 17.20 5.44
N ALA A 209 -12.55 18.25 5.70
CA ALA A 209 -12.09 19.64 5.71
C ALA A 209 -10.85 19.89 6.58
N LYS A 210 -10.70 19.17 7.70
CA LYS A 210 -9.55 19.29 8.60
C LYS A 210 -8.19 18.93 7.97
N PHE A 211 -8.19 18.19 6.86
CA PHE A 211 -7.00 17.83 6.08
C PHE A 211 -6.89 18.62 4.78
N HIS A 212 -7.69 19.67 4.58
CA HIS A 212 -7.63 20.50 3.38
C HIS A 212 -6.44 21.46 3.47
N LEU A 213 -5.46 21.23 2.61
CA LEU A 213 -4.35 22.16 2.39
C LEU A 213 -4.73 23.15 1.30
N ASN A 214 -4.18 24.37 1.36
CA ASN A 214 -4.22 25.25 0.19
C ASN A 214 -3.33 24.68 -0.93
N ARG A 215 -3.55 25.13 -2.17
CA ARG A 215 -2.84 24.58 -3.35
C ARG A 215 -1.32 24.78 -3.27
N SER A 216 -0.87 25.92 -2.74
CA SER A 216 0.56 26.25 -2.64
C SER A 216 1.25 25.31 -1.66
N THR A 217 0.68 25.14 -0.46
CA THR A 217 1.21 24.26 0.59
C THR A 217 1.21 22.80 0.15
N LEU A 218 0.13 22.32 -0.49
CA LEU A 218 0.13 20.96 -1.05
C LEU A 218 1.23 20.81 -2.11
N GLY A 219 1.36 21.79 -3.01
CA GLY A 219 2.38 21.79 -4.05
C GLY A 219 3.80 21.71 -3.51
N SER A 220 4.14 22.51 -2.48
CA SER A 220 5.49 22.51 -1.90
C SER A 220 5.85 21.20 -1.18
N LEU A 221 4.86 20.46 -0.68
CA LEU A 221 5.07 19.14 -0.08
C LEU A 221 5.26 18.07 -1.16
N LEU A 222 4.50 18.13 -2.25
CA LEU A 222 4.59 17.15 -3.34
C LEU A 222 5.86 17.35 -4.19
N LYS A 223 6.32 18.59 -4.38
CA LYS A 223 7.52 18.89 -5.15
C LYS A 223 8.80 18.65 -4.34
N ARG A 224 9.26 17.40 -4.28
CA ARG A 224 10.54 17.01 -3.66
C ARG A 224 11.45 16.30 -4.65
N ASP A 225 12.30 17.08 -5.31
CA ASP A 225 13.22 16.59 -6.34
C ASP A 225 14.12 15.47 -5.77
N GLY A 226 14.26 14.39 -6.54
CA GLY A 226 15.07 13.22 -6.17
C GLY A 226 14.41 12.23 -5.19
N TYR A 227 13.37 12.64 -4.47
CA TYR A 227 12.74 11.82 -3.43
C TYR A 227 11.25 11.53 -3.70
N ALA A 228 10.57 12.31 -4.54
CA ALA A 228 9.16 12.15 -4.89
C ALA A 228 8.95 11.50 -6.27
N MET A 229 8.04 10.52 -6.35
CA MET A 229 7.66 9.86 -7.61
C MET A 229 6.15 9.60 -7.65
N HIS A 230 5.35 10.66 -7.76
CA HIS A 230 3.90 10.53 -7.69
C HIS A 230 3.29 10.03 -9.01
N TYR A 231 2.10 9.45 -8.93
CA TYR A 231 1.39 8.88 -10.07
C TYR A 231 -0.07 9.30 -10.10
N ILE A 232 -0.61 9.46 -11.29
CA ILE A 232 -2.03 9.74 -11.54
C ILE A 232 -2.60 8.74 -12.53
N ILE A 233 -3.92 8.61 -12.49
CA ILE A 233 -4.71 8.00 -13.56
C ILE A 233 -5.70 9.07 -14.05
N ARG A 234 -5.75 9.25 -15.36
CA ARG A 234 -6.71 10.12 -16.04
C ARG A 234 -7.81 9.30 -16.66
N GLU A 235 -9.03 9.80 -16.62
CA GLU A 235 -10.14 9.18 -17.35
C GLU A 235 -9.87 9.29 -18.86
N PRO A 236 -9.84 8.17 -19.61
CA PRO A 236 -9.54 8.19 -21.05
C PRO A 236 -10.39 9.12 -21.91
N ARG A 237 -11.64 9.41 -21.52
CA ARG A 237 -12.55 10.23 -22.31
C ARG A 237 -12.42 11.73 -22.02
N SER A 238 -12.53 12.14 -20.76
CA SER A 238 -12.45 13.54 -20.36
C SER A 238 -11.02 14.03 -20.12
N GLY A 239 -10.06 13.12 -19.99
CA GLY A 239 -8.68 13.42 -19.60
C GLY A 239 -8.53 13.85 -18.15
N ARG A 240 -9.61 13.92 -17.35
CA ARG A 240 -9.57 14.41 -15.96
C ARG A 240 -8.85 13.45 -15.04
N VAL A 241 -8.12 13.97 -14.05
CA VAL A 241 -7.50 13.12 -13.01
C VAL A 241 -8.60 12.47 -12.16
N VAL A 242 -8.61 11.14 -12.13
CA VAL A 242 -9.55 10.32 -11.35
C VAL A 242 -8.91 9.55 -10.21
N ALA A 243 -7.59 9.37 -10.24
CA ALA A 243 -6.85 8.80 -9.12
C ALA A 243 -5.46 9.43 -9.00
N PHE A 244 -4.95 9.46 -7.77
CA PHE A 244 -3.65 10.03 -7.42
C PHE A 244 -2.99 9.19 -6.33
N CYS A 245 -1.69 8.97 -6.46
CA CYS A 245 -0.85 8.33 -5.46
C CYS A 245 0.39 9.19 -5.20
N ALA A 246 0.47 9.74 -3.98
CA ALA A 246 1.65 10.46 -3.50
C ALA A 246 2.64 9.46 -2.89
N THR A 247 3.91 9.60 -3.27
CA THR A 247 4.98 8.69 -2.85
C THR A 247 6.26 9.45 -2.54
N PHE A 248 7.04 8.93 -1.58
CA PHE A 248 8.36 9.45 -1.25
C PHE A 248 9.32 8.31 -0.96
N THR A 249 10.61 8.54 -1.17
CA THR A 249 11.69 7.72 -0.59
C THR A 249 12.49 8.57 0.38
N THR A 250 12.77 8.07 1.58
CA THR A 250 13.60 8.77 2.58
C THR A 250 14.59 7.83 3.22
N PHE A 251 15.68 8.33 3.78
CA PHE A 251 16.62 7.50 4.54
C PHE A 251 15.99 7.01 5.84
N THR A 252 16.27 5.76 6.20
CA THR A 252 15.74 5.16 7.44
C THR A 252 16.58 5.54 8.66
N ASP A 253 17.86 5.81 8.46
CA ASP A 253 18.84 6.07 9.51
C ASP A 253 20.06 6.85 8.95
N SER A 254 21.08 7.02 9.79
CA SER A 254 22.28 7.80 9.49
C SER A 254 23.26 7.14 8.51
N SER A 255 23.02 5.91 8.04
CA SER A 255 23.93 5.20 7.13
C SER A 255 23.94 5.79 5.72
N GLY A 256 22.83 6.41 5.31
CA GLY A 256 22.65 6.96 3.96
C GLY A 256 22.53 5.92 2.85
N ASP A 257 22.37 4.63 3.17
CA ASP A 257 22.25 3.55 2.17
C ASP A 257 20.92 2.77 2.24
N ARG A 258 20.16 2.95 3.33
CA ARG A 258 18.85 2.32 3.55
C ARG A 258 17.73 3.34 3.40
N LEU A 259 16.74 2.97 2.60
CA LEU A 259 15.59 3.78 2.26
C LEU A 259 14.29 3.12 2.74
N ILE A 260 13.31 3.97 3.01
CA ILE A 260 11.91 3.63 3.16
C ILE A 260 11.11 4.24 2.02
N GLY A 261 10.34 3.40 1.32
CA GLY A 261 9.34 3.79 0.35
C GLY A 261 8.03 4.13 1.05
N SER A 262 7.48 5.31 0.80
CA SER A 262 6.25 5.79 1.40
C SER A 262 5.16 5.88 0.35
N ILE A 263 3.98 5.33 0.64
CA ILE A 263 2.73 5.67 -0.04
C ILE A 263 2.00 6.66 0.86
N ALA A 264 2.31 7.96 0.67
CA ALA A 264 1.86 9.04 1.54
C ALA A 264 0.34 9.23 1.50
N ALA A 265 -0.26 9.05 0.33
CA ALA A 265 -1.71 9.01 0.13
C ALA A 265 -2.03 8.27 -1.17
N ILE A 266 -3.12 7.50 -1.19
CA ILE A 266 -3.72 6.96 -2.40
C ILE A 266 -5.20 7.31 -2.43
N ILE A 267 -5.63 7.92 -3.53
CA ILE A 267 -6.95 8.53 -3.66
C ILE A 267 -7.56 8.09 -4.99
N VAL A 268 -8.83 7.68 -4.95
CA VAL A 268 -9.65 7.46 -6.13
C VAL A 268 -10.92 8.30 -5.99
N HIS A 269 -11.25 9.05 -7.03
CA HIS A 269 -12.45 9.87 -7.09
C HIS A 269 -13.68 8.99 -6.84
N LYS A 270 -14.62 9.46 -6.01
CA LYS A 270 -15.76 8.67 -5.51
C LYS A 270 -16.56 7.96 -6.62
N ASP A 271 -16.78 8.63 -7.75
CA ASP A 271 -17.57 8.12 -8.87
C ASP A 271 -16.83 7.07 -9.71
N TYR A 272 -15.54 6.85 -9.43
CA TYR A 272 -14.66 5.89 -10.10
C TYR A 272 -14.14 4.81 -9.14
N GLN A 273 -14.65 4.76 -7.90
CA GLN A 273 -14.34 3.68 -6.95
C GLN A 273 -15.04 2.38 -7.35
N GLY A 274 -14.52 1.24 -6.87
CA GLY A 274 -15.07 -0.08 -7.19
C GLY A 274 -14.71 -0.61 -8.60
N GLN A 275 -13.95 0.14 -9.40
CA GLN A 275 -13.60 -0.21 -10.79
C GLN A 275 -12.15 -0.73 -10.93
N GLY A 276 -11.53 -1.22 -9.86
CA GLY A 276 -10.14 -1.71 -9.89
C GLY A 276 -9.04 -0.63 -9.98
N ILE A 277 -9.37 0.63 -10.29
CA ILE A 277 -8.42 1.75 -10.45
C ILE A 277 -7.44 1.87 -9.28
N GLY A 278 -7.96 1.89 -8.05
CA GLY A 278 -7.13 1.98 -6.84
C GLY A 278 -6.23 0.77 -6.67
N ARG A 279 -6.69 -0.44 -7.05
CA ARG A 279 -5.89 -1.67 -6.95
C ARG A 279 -4.71 -1.60 -7.91
N ARG A 280 -4.99 -1.28 -9.17
CA ARG A 280 -3.98 -1.13 -10.23
C ARG A 280 -2.92 -0.11 -9.85
N LEU A 281 -3.36 1.08 -9.41
CA LEU A 281 -2.44 2.16 -8.99
C LEU A 281 -1.57 1.74 -7.80
N HIS A 282 -2.15 1.09 -6.80
CA HIS A 282 -1.41 0.60 -5.64
C HIS A 282 -0.37 -0.46 -6.02
N ASN A 283 -0.76 -1.48 -6.79
CA ASN A 283 0.12 -2.58 -7.15
C ASN A 283 1.32 -2.10 -7.97
N GLU A 284 1.08 -1.23 -8.96
CA GLU A 284 2.13 -0.60 -9.75
C GLU A 284 3.09 0.22 -8.87
N VAL A 285 2.55 1.04 -7.96
CA VAL A 285 3.36 1.89 -7.08
C VAL A 285 4.19 1.06 -6.10
N VAL A 286 3.59 0.05 -5.48
CA VAL A 286 4.31 -0.86 -4.58
C VAL A 286 5.43 -1.58 -5.31
N SER A 287 5.18 -2.07 -6.53
CA SER A 287 6.19 -2.73 -7.36
C SER A 287 7.34 -1.77 -7.67
N LYS A 288 7.05 -0.53 -8.09
CA LYS A 288 8.07 0.49 -8.36
C LYS A 288 8.89 0.84 -7.14
N LEU A 289 8.25 1.07 -5.98
CA LEU A 289 8.97 1.35 -4.73
C LEU A 289 9.89 0.20 -4.33
N ASN A 290 9.42 -1.04 -4.48
CA ASN A 290 10.22 -2.24 -4.20
C ASN A 290 11.43 -2.37 -5.15
N GLY A 291 11.30 -1.89 -6.39
CA GLY A 291 12.39 -1.87 -7.36
C GLY A 291 13.46 -0.80 -7.13
N ILE A 292 13.24 0.14 -6.20
CA ILE A 292 14.23 1.20 -5.90
C ILE A 292 15.34 0.63 -5.04
N ARG A 293 16.59 0.75 -5.53
CA ARG A 293 17.78 0.32 -4.78
C ARG A 293 17.83 0.97 -3.40
N GLY A 294 17.99 0.15 -2.37
CA GLY A 294 18.12 0.59 -0.97
C GLY A 294 16.78 0.64 -0.23
N VAL A 295 15.63 0.56 -0.92
CA VAL A 295 14.33 0.44 -0.25
C VAL A 295 14.23 -0.95 0.39
N GLY A 296 14.30 -1.00 1.72
CA GLY A 296 14.08 -2.22 2.50
C GLY A 296 12.75 -2.23 3.24
N ILE A 297 12.04 -1.10 3.27
CA ILE A 297 10.76 -0.93 3.95
C ILE A 297 9.80 -0.18 3.03
N ILE A 298 8.55 -0.62 2.96
CA ILE A 298 7.45 0.16 2.37
C ILE A 298 6.39 0.43 3.43
N GLN A 299 5.92 1.67 3.54
CA GLN A 299 4.89 2.10 4.48
C GLN A 299 3.68 2.74 3.80
N LEU A 300 2.53 2.72 4.50
CA LEU A 300 1.39 3.56 4.19
C LEU A 300 1.41 4.77 5.12
N GLY A 301 1.27 5.96 4.54
CA GLY A 301 1.70 7.20 5.17
C GLY A 301 3.12 7.58 4.73
N SER A 302 3.67 8.61 5.36
CA SER A 302 4.96 9.20 4.99
C SER A 302 5.73 9.67 6.22
N THR A 303 7.06 9.62 6.15
CA THR A 303 7.97 10.14 7.19
C THR A 303 8.00 11.66 7.15
N PHE A 304 8.76 12.23 6.20
CA PHE A 304 8.93 13.65 5.92
C PHE A 304 9.15 13.84 4.39
N PRO A 305 8.37 14.67 3.69
CA PRO A 305 7.23 15.42 4.19
C PRO A 305 6.12 14.50 4.71
N ARG A 306 5.53 14.86 5.86
CA ARG A 306 4.51 14.07 6.55
C ARG A 306 3.13 14.51 6.14
N LEU A 307 2.68 14.03 4.98
CA LEU A 307 1.32 14.30 4.51
C LEU A 307 0.28 13.60 5.38
N LEU A 308 0.50 12.34 5.76
CA LEU A 308 -0.29 11.59 6.73
C LEU A 308 0.68 10.68 7.47
N TYR A 309 0.54 10.54 8.79
CA TYR A 309 1.43 9.64 9.54
C TYR A 309 1.22 8.18 9.11
N GLY A 310 -0.04 7.80 8.91
CA GLY A 310 -0.44 6.47 8.46
C GLY A 310 -1.85 6.52 7.88
N LEU A 311 -2.58 5.41 7.96
CA LEU A 311 -3.97 5.34 7.48
C LEU A 311 -4.92 6.04 8.48
N PRO A 312 -5.62 7.13 8.11
CA PRO A 312 -6.52 7.82 9.04
C PRO A 312 -7.64 6.89 9.56
N ALA A 313 -7.67 6.65 10.87
CA ALA A 313 -8.46 5.57 11.47
C ALA A 313 -9.97 5.71 11.26
N SER A 314 -10.49 6.94 11.27
CA SER A 314 -11.94 7.21 11.20
C SER A 314 -12.53 7.16 9.78
N MET A 315 -11.70 7.08 8.73
CA MET A 315 -12.16 7.17 7.34
C MET A 315 -11.60 6.08 6.42
N THR A 316 -10.66 5.27 6.91
CA THR A 316 -10.00 4.27 6.07
C THR A 316 -10.78 2.97 6.05
N ASN A 317 -11.05 2.46 4.84
CA ASN A 317 -11.44 1.07 4.65
C ASN A 317 -10.21 0.17 4.83
N THR A 318 -9.98 -0.34 6.04
CA THR A 318 -8.82 -1.18 6.35
C THR A 318 -8.85 -2.51 5.61
N GLU A 319 -10.04 -3.07 5.35
CA GLU A 319 -10.22 -4.33 4.65
C GLU A 319 -9.62 -4.29 3.24
N TRP A 320 -9.70 -3.13 2.57
CA TRP A 320 -9.08 -2.93 1.27
C TRP A 320 -7.56 -3.11 1.32
N PHE A 321 -6.89 -2.59 2.36
CA PHE A 321 -5.45 -2.75 2.54
C PHE A 321 -5.08 -4.15 3.04
N GLU A 322 -5.88 -4.73 3.93
CA GLU A 322 -5.67 -6.09 4.46
C GLU A 322 -5.70 -7.15 3.36
N LYS A 323 -6.66 -7.06 2.43
CA LYS A 323 -6.73 -7.91 1.23
C LYS A 323 -5.52 -7.79 0.29
N ARG A 324 -4.62 -6.82 0.54
CA ARG A 324 -3.37 -6.60 -0.21
C ARG A 324 -2.12 -6.90 0.62
N GLY A 325 -2.30 -7.59 1.75
CA GLY A 325 -1.22 -8.06 2.61
C GLY A 325 -0.71 -7.04 3.63
N TRP A 326 -1.40 -5.91 3.82
CA TRP A 326 -1.07 -4.97 4.90
C TRP A 326 -1.64 -5.47 6.23
N LYS A 327 -0.78 -5.69 7.22
CA LYS A 327 -1.21 -6.13 8.56
C LYS A 327 -1.65 -4.92 9.38
N LEU A 328 -2.93 -4.86 9.78
CA LEU A 328 -3.55 -3.67 10.38
C LEU A 328 -4.31 -3.94 11.69
N GLN A 329 -4.28 -5.19 12.16
CA GLN A 329 -5.04 -5.65 13.33
C GLN A 329 -4.17 -5.89 14.56
N GLU A 330 -2.86 -5.75 14.45
CA GLU A 330 -1.95 -5.99 15.56
C GLU A 330 -1.57 -4.65 16.18
N SER A 331 -1.67 -4.52 17.51
CA SER A 331 -1.30 -3.29 18.22
C SER A 331 0.22 -3.13 18.41
N ILE A 332 1.01 -3.66 17.47
CA ILE A 332 2.48 -3.63 17.48
C ILE A 332 3.02 -2.71 16.38
N PRO A 333 4.29 -2.23 16.49
CA PRO A 333 4.89 -1.36 15.48
C PRO A 333 4.75 -1.91 14.05
N GLY A 334 4.32 -1.05 13.13
CA GLY A 334 4.18 -1.38 11.71
C GLY A 334 3.01 -2.30 11.34
N HIS A 335 2.16 -2.70 12.30
CA HIS A 335 1.08 -3.65 12.06
C HIS A 335 -0.32 -3.10 12.40
N GLY A 336 -0.47 -1.77 12.40
CA GLY A 336 -1.73 -1.09 12.66
C GLY A 336 -1.84 -0.46 14.06
N ARG A 337 -0.74 -0.37 14.82
CA ARG A 337 -0.71 0.38 16.08
C ARG A 337 -1.18 1.82 15.86
N LEU A 338 -1.99 2.31 16.80
CA LEU A 338 -2.51 3.66 16.77
C LEU A 338 -1.43 4.70 17.04
N VAL A 339 -1.41 5.70 16.19
CA VAL A 339 -0.60 6.91 16.31
C VAL A 339 -1.53 8.12 16.22
N ILE A 340 -1.28 9.11 17.06
CA ILE A 340 -2.15 10.26 17.27
C ILE A 340 -1.36 11.54 17.07
N ASP A 341 -1.95 12.44 16.30
CA ASP A 341 -1.60 13.85 16.31
C ASP A 341 -2.44 14.54 17.38
N TRP A 342 -1.80 15.33 18.24
CA TRP A 342 -2.40 15.95 19.40
C TRP A 342 -2.40 17.47 19.30
N LEU A 343 -3.43 18.10 19.86
CA LEU A 343 -3.57 19.56 19.93
C LEU A 343 -3.85 20.02 21.35
N LEU A 344 -3.01 20.92 21.84
CA LEU A 344 -3.20 21.64 23.09
C LEU A 344 -3.48 23.12 22.80
N ARG A 345 -4.55 23.67 23.38
CA ARG A 345 -4.74 25.12 23.47
C ARG A 345 -4.32 25.58 24.86
N PHE A 346 -3.40 26.55 24.94
CA PHE A 346 -2.81 26.97 26.22
C PHE A 346 -3.84 27.59 27.17
N ALA A 347 -4.87 28.24 26.63
CA ALA A 347 -5.97 28.80 27.42
C ALA A 347 -6.82 27.73 28.14
N ASN A 348 -6.90 26.51 27.59
CA ASN A 348 -7.77 25.46 28.11
C ASN A 348 -7.10 24.62 29.21
N SER A 349 -5.77 24.72 29.34
CA SER A 349 -4.97 23.92 30.26
C SER A 349 -3.83 24.80 30.78
N PRO A 350 -3.90 25.34 32.01
CA PRO A 350 -2.79 26.07 32.62
C PRO A 350 -1.55 25.17 32.75
N ALA A 351 -0.35 25.75 32.63
CA ALA A 351 0.86 24.99 32.85
C ALA A 351 0.98 24.63 34.34
N PRO A 352 1.18 23.35 34.70
CA PRO A 352 1.46 22.97 36.07
C PRO A 352 2.80 23.56 36.52
N ASP A 353 2.86 23.98 37.79
CA ASP A 353 4.12 24.38 38.43
C ASP A 353 4.84 23.12 38.93
N LEU A 354 5.99 22.81 38.33
CA LEU A 354 6.77 21.63 38.64
C LEU A 354 8.18 22.04 39.04
N ALA A 355 8.66 21.52 40.17
CA ALA A 355 10.06 21.64 40.55
C ALA A 355 10.97 21.03 39.45
N SER A 356 12.19 21.60 39.30
CA SER A 356 13.15 21.18 38.27
C SER A 356 13.48 19.69 38.31
N ALA A 357 13.45 19.09 39.50
CA ALA A 357 13.82 17.69 39.73
C ALA A 357 15.22 17.33 39.19
N GLY A 358 16.15 18.30 39.25
CA GLY A 358 17.52 18.14 38.72
C GLY A 358 17.63 18.29 37.20
N LEU A 359 16.52 18.56 36.50
CA LEU A 359 16.47 18.70 35.06
C LEU A 359 16.47 20.17 34.64
N THR A 360 17.22 20.47 33.58
CA THR A 360 17.22 21.79 32.92
C THR A 360 16.80 21.64 31.47
N PHE A 361 15.92 22.52 31.00
CA PHE A 361 15.47 22.54 29.61
C PHE A 361 15.78 23.88 28.96
N ARG A 362 16.40 23.86 27.79
CA ARG A 362 16.81 25.07 27.07
C ARG A 362 16.89 24.85 25.56
N PRO A 363 16.90 25.92 24.75
CA PRO A 363 17.31 25.81 23.35
C PRO A 363 18.70 25.18 23.21
N CYS A 364 18.86 24.39 22.15
CA CYS A 364 20.09 23.75 21.75
C CYS A 364 21.20 24.77 21.45
N GLN A 365 22.42 24.40 21.79
CA GLN A 365 23.65 25.15 21.53
C GLN A 365 24.61 24.28 20.71
N LEU A 366 25.61 24.92 20.10
CA LEU A 366 26.58 24.21 19.26
C LEU A 366 27.34 23.11 20.04
N SER A 367 27.57 23.31 21.34
CA SER A 367 28.18 22.32 22.23
C SER A 367 27.37 21.03 22.37
N ASP A 368 26.06 21.08 22.10
CA ASP A 368 25.17 19.93 22.25
C ASP A 368 25.13 19.05 20.99
N TYR A 369 25.73 19.50 19.88
CA TYR A 369 25.59 18.88 18.55
C TYR A 369 25.79 17.37 18.58
N GLN A 370 26.90 16.91 19.15
CA GLN A 370 27.23 15.49 19.17
C GLN A 370 26.20 14.67 19.98
N GLN A 371 25.79 15.18 21.15
CA GLN A 371 24.81 14.50 22.00
C GLN A 371 23.41 14.47 21.36
N VAL A 372 23.00 15.54 20.66
CA VAL A 372 21.71 15.62 19.94
C VAL A 372 21.66 14.63 18.79
N ILE A 373 22.72 14.57 17.98
CA ILE A 373 22.79 13.61 16.88
C ILE A 373 22.81 12.18 17.40
N GLU A 374 23.54 11.92 18.50
CA GLU A 374 23.60 10.58 19.09
C GLU A 374 22.24 10.11 19.63
N ILE A 375 21.55 10.95 20.41
CA ILE A 375 20.21 10.58 20.93
C ILE A 375 19.21 10.41 19.78
N ALA A 376 19.27 11.27 18.75
CA ALA A 376 18.38 11.17 17.60
C ALA A 376 18.57 9.85 16.85
N THR A 377 19.82 9.45 16.56
CA THR A 377 20.14 8.19 15.89
C THR A 377 19.66 6.98 16.70
N LYS A 378 19.96 6.95 18.00
CA LYS A 378 19.58 5.82 18.88
C LYS A 378 18.07 5.70 19.00
N GLU A 379 17.38 6.80 19.28
CA GLU A 379 15.93 6.79 19.46
C GLU A 379 15.20 6.53 18.14
N SER A 380 15.68 7.05 17.00
CA SER A 380 15.06 6.77 15.71
C SER A 380 15.12 5.30 15.35
N GLN A 381 16.24 4.63 15.61
CA GLN A 381 16.40 3.19 15.36
C GLN A 381 15.53 2.37 16.31
N LYS A 382 15.65 2.63 17.62
CA LYS A 382 14.90 1.90 18.66
C LYS A 382 13.40 2.02 18.47
N ARG A 383 12.93 3.21 18.11
CA ARG A 383 11.51 3.50 17.97
C ARG A 383 11.03 3.39 16.53
N TYR A 384 11.80 2.96 15.53
CA TYR A 384 11.33 3.07 14.13
C TYR A 384 10.85 4.50 13.78
N GLY A 385 11.48 5.52 14.37
CA GLY A 385 11.22 6.94 14.12
C GLY A 385 11.87 7.37 12.81
N PHE A 386 11.45 6.77 11.71
CA PHE A 386 12.07 6.96 10.41
C PHE A 386 12.11 8.44 10.02
N GLY A 387 13.28 8.93 9.60
CA GLY A 387 13.52 10.33 9.24
C GLY A 387 13.75 11.29 10.42
N TRP A 388 13.68 10.85 11.68
CA TRP A 388 13.98 11.73 12.83
C TRP A 388 15.43 12.19 12.83
N TYR A 389 16.38 11.28 12.53
CA TYR A 389 17.79 11.62 12.36
C TYR A 389 17.96 12.75 11.34
N ASP A 390 17.37 12.62 10.15
CA ASP A 390 17.45 13.63 9.09
C ASP A 390 16.89 14.98 9.53
N GLN A 391 15.78 15.00 10.28
CA GLN A 391 15.22 16.24 10.81
C GLN A 391 16.16 16.92 11.80
N TYR A 392 16.75 16.16 12.72
CA TYR A 392 17.74 16.70 13.66
C TYR A 392 18.98 17.20 12.93
N ALA A 393 19.56 16.40 12.03
CA ALA A 393 20.74 16.78 11.25
C ALA A 393 20.48 18.08 10.45
N LYS A 394 19.42 18.12 9.64
CA LYS A 394 19.05 19.32 8.87
C LYS A 394 18.80 20.54 9.75
N THR A 395 18.20 20.36 10.93
CA THR A 395 17.91 21.47 11.83
C THR A 395 19.19 21.98 12.50
N MET A 396 20.08 21.08 12.94
CA MET A 396 21.39 21.41 13.51
C MET A 396 22.30 22.13 12.50
N ASP A 397 22.26 21.72 11.23
CA ASP A 397 23.06 22.29 10.14
C ASP A 397 22.48 23.59 9.55
N SER A 398 21.40 24.11 10.15
CA SER A 398 20.69 25.29 9.68
C SER A 398 20.71 26.43 10.71
N SER A 399 20.18 27.59 10.32
CA SER A 399 19.93 28.71 11.24
C SER A 399 18.86 28.43 12.31
N TYR A 400 18.19 27.26 12.25
CA TYR A 400 17.10 26.88 13.15
C TYR A 400 17.55 25.97 14.29
N MET A 401 18.84 25.85 14.59
CA MET A 401 19.33 25.02 15.72
C MET A 401 18.63 25.34 17.05
N ASN A 402 18.29 26.62 17.30
CA ASN A 402 17.57 27.06 18.50
C ASN A 402 16.11 26.57 18.59
N HIS A 403 15.60 25.91 17.54
CA HIS A 403 14.29 25.25 17.54
C HIS A 403 14.34 23.90 18.24
N ILE A 404 15.53 23.30 18.36
CA ILE A 404 15.73 22.09 19.17
C ILE A 404 15.75 22.51 20.63
N ILE A 405 14.90 21.87 21.44
CA ILE A 405 14.88 22.02 22.89
C ILE A 405 15.53 20.78 23.48
N VAL A 406 16.59 20.98 24.25
CA VAL A 406 17.32 19.91 24.95
C VAL A 406 16.95 19.88 26.42
N GLY A 407 16.83 18.68 26.98
CA GLY A 407 16.70 18.41 28.39
C GLY A 407 17.98 17.78 28.94
N LEU A 408 18.51 18.35 30.01
CA LEU A 408 19.79 17.98 30.61
C LEU A 408 19.62 17.59 32.08
N GLU A 409 20.35 16.57 32.52
CA GLU A 409 20.59 16.25 33.92
C GLU A 409 22.08 16.50 34.21
N GLY A 410 22.41 17.65 34.82
CA GLY A 410 23.76 18.18 34.78
C GLY A 410 24.17 18.55 33.34
N ASP A 411 25.28 17.99 32.85
CA ASP A 411 25.76 18.16 31.47
C ASP A 411 25.29 17.04 30.51
N ASN A 412 24.58 16.04 31.04
CA ASN A 412 24.14 14.88 30.27
C ASN A 412 22.82 15.16 29.57
N LEU A 413 22.77 14.98 28.24
CA LEU A 413 21.53 15.08 27.48
C LEU A 413 20.65 13.84 27.69
N VAL A 414 19.44 14.08 28.19
CA VAL A 414 18.44 13.05 28.51
C VAL A 414 17.18 13.15 27.66
N ALA A 415 16.97 14.31 27.02
CA ALA A 415 15.80 14.54 26.17
C ALA A 415 16.08 15.56 25.06
N ALA A 416 15.37 15.43 23.94
CA ALA A 416 15.36 16.43 22.88
C ALA A 416 14.00 16.46 22.17
N ALA A 417 13.58 17.62 21.68
CA ALA A 417 12.44 17.76 20.76
C ALA A 417 12.69 18.93 19.80
N ILE A 418 12.06 18.89 18.63
CA ILE A 418 12.11 19.98 17.64
C ILE A 418 10.82 20.78 17.71
N THR A 419 10.92 22.06 18.09
CA THR A 419 9.81 23.01 17.95
C THR A 419 9.78 23.60 16.54
N TYR A 420 8.62 23.96 16.01
CA TYR A 420 8.52 24.62 14.71
C TYR A 420 7.32 25.56 14.67
N PHE A 421 7.37 26.53 13.77
CA PHE A 421 6.39 27.61 13.69
C PHE A 421 5.75 27.66 12.30
N PRO A 422 4.53 28.23 12.18
CA PRO A 422 3.90 28.44 10.89
C PRO A 422 4.81 29.29 9.98
N ASP A 423 5.01 28.82 8.74
CA ASP A 423 5.70 29.54 7.66
C ASP A 423 7.12 30.06 8.02
N ASP A 424 7.80 29.43 8.97
CA ASP A 424 9.13 29.86 9.43
C ASP A 424 10.29 29.34 8.57
N GLY A 425 10.02 28.42 7.63
CA GLY A 425 11.02 27.81 6.76
C GLY A 425 11.94 26.79 7.45
N SER A 426 11.66 26.42 8.71
CA SER A 426 12.39 25.36 9.41
C SER A 426 12.14 23.98 8.77
N PRO A 427 13.07 23.01 8.87
CA PRO A 427 12.89 21.68 8.29
C PRO A 427 11.53 21.04 8.64
N CYS A 428 11.20 20.97 9.94
CA CYS A 428 9.90 20.46 10.39
C CYS A 428 8.72 21.31 9.90
N GLY A 429 8.83 22.65 9.90
CA GLY A 429 7.77 23.54 9.40
C GLY A 429 7.49 23.36 7.91
N THR A 430 8.51 23.02 7.11
CA THR A 430 8.34 22.73 5.67
C THR A 430 7.82 21.32 5.39
N ASP A 431 7.98 20.39 6.34
CA ASP A 431 7.65 18.97 6.17
C ASP A 431 6.33 18.57 6.82
N ILE A 432 5.84 19.33 7.81
CA ILE A 432 4.59 19.03 8.54
C ILE A 432 3.60 20.20 8.33
N PRO A 433 2.55 20.00 7.53
CA PRO A 433 1.79 21.14 7.00
C PRO A 433 0.63 21.60 7.89
N TRP A 434 0.35 20.89 8.98
CA TRP A 434 -0.92 21.00 9.69
C TRP A 434 -1.10 22.29 10.48
N LEU A 435 -0.01 22.95 10.85
CA LEU A 435 -0.09 24.26 11.49
C LEU A 435 -0.78 25.31 10.59
N ALA A 436 -0.64 25.20 9.27
CA ALA A 436 -1.28 26.11 8.32
C ALA A 436 -2.80 25.90 8.21
N VAL A 437 -3.32 24.77 8.68
CA VAL A 437 -4.75 24.40 8.61
C VAL A 437 -5.44 24.59 9.95
N ILE A 438 -4.72 24.41 11.06
CA ILE A 438 -5.27 24.59 12.39
C ILE A 438 -5.42 26.09 12.63
N GLU A 439 -6.66 26.56 12.65
CA GLU A 439 -6.98 27.95 12.98
C GLU A 439 -6.30 28.36 14.30
N GLN A 440 -5.68 29.54 14.29
CA GLN A 440 -4.90 30.21 15.36
C GLN A 440 -3.38 29.99 15.27
N ASN A 441 -2.63 30.88 15.94
CA ASN A 441 -1.16 30.83 16.07
C ASN A 441 -0.72 29.58 16.86
N ILE A 442 -0.75 28.40 16.25
CA ILE A 442 -0.34 27.14 16.86
C ILE A 442 1.11 26.85 16.46
N GLY A 443 1.95 26.55 17.44
CA GLY A 443 3.30 26.02 17.20
C GLY A 443 3.31 24.51 17.19
N GLY A 444 4.34 23.92 16.61
CA GLY A 444 4.51 22.48 16.51
C GLY A 444 5.65 21.95 17.38
N VAL A 445 5.56 20.67 17.76
CA VAL A 445 6.62 19.90 18.40
C VAL A 445 6.68 18.51 17.75
N SER A 446 7.84 18.14 17.22
CA SER A 446 8.09 16.84 16.57
C SER A 446 9.35 16.17 17.14
N CYS A 447 9.59 14.93 16.68
CA CYS A 447 10.82 14.16 16.94
C CYS A 447 11.22 14.09 18.42
N ILE A 448 10.28 13.82 19.31
CA ILE A 448 10.53 13.75 20.76
C ILE A 448 11.40 12.52 21.09
N CYS A 449 12.62 12.77 21.52
CA CYS A 449 13.62 11.78 21.95
C CYS A 449 13.77 11.82 23.47
N ILE A 450 13.73 10.66 24.13
CA ILE A 450 13.94 10.53 25.58
C ILE A 450 14.85 9.34 25.81
N LYS A 451 16.00 9.59 26.44
CA LYS A 451 16.95 8.53 26.77
C LYS A 451 16.36 7.64 27.87
N ASP A 452 16.17 6.37 27.55
CA ASP A 452 15.49 5.38 28.41
C ASP A 452 16.29 4.07 28.56
N GLU A 453 17.61 4.14 28.38
CA GLU A 453 18.56 3.02 28.58
C GLU A 453 18.80 2.70 30.07
N ASP A 454 18.57 3.68 30.95
CA ASP A 454 18.72 3.53 32.40
C ASP A 454 17.38 3.09 33.03
N PRO A 455 17.33 1.97 33.79
CA PRO A 455 16.14 1.55 34.53
C PRO A 455 15.51 2.66 35.39
N ASP A 456 16.31 3.58 35.94
CA ASP A 456 15.81 4.72 36.72
C ASP A 456 15.16 5.78 35.83
N MET A 457 15.57 5.91 34.56
CA MET A 457 14.93 6.78 33.57
C MET A 457 13.61 6.20 33.06
N VAL A 458 13.46 4.87 32.99
CA VAL A 458 12.17 4.23 32.64
C VAL A 458 11.07 4.66 33.62
N ASN A 459 11.40 4.71 34.91
CA ASN A 459 10.47 5.15 35.97
C ASN A 459 10.22 6.67 35.99
N ARG A 460 11.08 7.47 35.35
CA ARG A 460 10.98 8.94 35.28
C ARG A 460 10.57 9.45 33.89
N ARG A 461 10.35 8.58 32.90
CA ARG A 461 10.10 8.95 31.50
C ARG A 461 8.96 9.97 31.35
N ASP A 462 7.81 9.71 31.95
CA ASP A 462 6.65 10.61 31.89
C ASP A 462 6.95 11.97 32.52
N SER A 463 7.75 11.98 33.59
CA SER A 463 8.20 13.18 34.30
C SER A 463 9.14 14.04 33.42
N VAL A 464 10.02 13.39 32.64
CA VAL A 464 10.94 14.04 31.69
C VAL A 464 10.16 14.57 30.48
N ILE A 465 9.30 13.75 29.85
CA ILE A 465 8.47 14.17 28.71
C ILE A 465 7.59 15.35 29.09
N THR A 466 6.96 15.28 30.27
CA THR A 466 6.13 16.37 30.78
C THR A 466 6.90 17.68 30.82
N ARG A 467 8.10 17.69 31.44
CA ARG A 467 8.89 18.92 31.55
C ARG A 467 9.43 19.40 30.22
N LEU A 468 9.80 18.49 29.31
CA LEU A 468 10.19 18.83 27.94
C LEU A 468 9.05 19.55 27.21
N LEU A 469 7.83 19.03 27.28
CA LEU A 469 6.65 19.62 26.66
C LEU A 469 6.29 20.98 27.29
N LEU A 470 6.48 21.14 28.60
CA LEU A 470 6.32 22.44 29.26
C LEU A 470 7.37 23.46 28.81
N ALA A 471 8.62 23.04 28.63
CA ALA A 471 9.66 23.89 28.08
C ALA A 471 9.35 24.29 26.63
N CYS A 472 8.91 23.34 25.80
CA CYS A 472 8.43 23.63 24.44
C CYS A 472 7.28 24.64 24.45
N ARG A 473 6.27 24.42 25.31
CA ARG A 473 5.16 25.37 25.51
C ARG A 473 5.64 26.77 25.88
N GLN A 474 6.61 26.89 26.78
CA GLN A 474 7.16 28.20 27.17
C GLN A 474 7.84 28.90 25.98
N ILE A 475 8.60 28.17 25.18
CA ILE A 475 9.26 28.71 23.98
C ILE A 475 8.23 29.14 22.93
N LEU A 476 7.25 28.29 22.65
CA LEU A 476 6.16 28.58 21.72
C LEU A 476 5.37 29.82 22.18
N SER A 477 4.99 29.88 23.46
CA SER A 477 4.25 31.00 24.07
C SER A 477 5.04 32.32 24.01
N LYS A 478 6.35 32.30 24.31
CA LYS A 478 7.23 33.47 24.19
C LYS A 478 7.29 34.04 22.78
N ARG A 479 7.05 33.21 21.76
CA ARG A 479 6.97 33.62 20.35
C ARG A 479 5.53 33.85 19.87
N GLY A 480 4.58 34.01 20.80
CA GLY A 480 3.20 34.41 20.50
C GLY A 480 2.27 33.27 20.08
N MET A 481 2.70 32.01 20.21
CA MET A 481 1.82 30.88 19.94
C MET A 481 0.82 30.69 21.08
N VAL A 482 -0.42 30.38 20.74
CA VAL A 482 -1.54 30.18 21.69
C VAL A 482 -1.84 28.70 21.96
N GLY A 483 -1.13 27.81 21.28
CA GLY A 483 -1.25 26.38 21.45
C GLY A 483 -0.08 25.62 20.84
N MET A 484 -0.14 24.31 21.00
CA MET A 484 0.92 23.38 20.63
C MET A 484 0.32 22.14 19.95
N PHE A 485 0.84 21.82 18.78
CA PHE A 485 0.55 20.60 18.03
C PHE A 485 1.70 19.62 18.19
N VAL A 486 1.40 18.38 18.53
CA VAL A 486 2.39 17.29 18.66
C VAL A 486 2.03 16.21 17.66
N ASP A 487 2.84 16.01 16.65
CA ASP A 487 2.61 15.01 15.62
C ASP A 487 3.09 13.61 16.02
N GLY A 488 2.37 12.59 15.58
CA GLY A 488 2.91 11.24 15.51
C GLY A 488 3.21 10.55 16.85
N SER A 489 2.55 10.94 17.93
CA SER A 489 2.74 10.32 19.24
C SER A 489 1.95 9.01 19.35
N ARG A 490 2.52 8.00 20.02
CA ARG A 490 1.89 6.68 20.11
C ARG A 490 0.82 6.67 21.18
N TYR A 491 -0.24 5.87 20.96
CA TYR A 491 -1.39 5.83 21.87
C TYR A 491 -1.04 5.49 23.32
N ASP A 492 0.01 4.69 23.55
CA ASP A 492 0.49 4.31 24.88
C ASP A 492 1.15 5.45 25.67
N GLU A 493 1.40 6.62 25.04
CA GLU A 493 1.95 7.82 25.67
C GLU A 493 0.84 8.66 26.35
N ASN A 494 0.23 8.10 27.40
CA ASN A 494 -0.88 8.72 28.17
C ASN A 494 -0.58 10.13 28.74
N VAL A 495 0.70 10.53 28.77
CA VAL A 495 1.16 11.81 29.32
C VAL A 495 0.60 13.03 28.60
N LEU A 496 0.29 12.92 27.30
CA LEU A 496 -0.29 14.05 26.55
C LEU A 496 -1.72 14.33 27.00
N GLN A 497 -2.50 13.29 27.24
CA GLN A 497 -3.87 13.44 27.73
C GLN A 497 -3.90 14.07 29.12
N SER A 498 -2.97 13.70 30.02
CA SER A 498 -2.89 14.29 31.36
C SER A 498 -2.49 15.77 31.35
N LEU A 499 -1.80 16.23 30.30
CA LEU A 499 -1.47 17.64 30.07
C LEU A 499 -2.59 18.44 29.39
N GLY A 500 -3.74 17.80 29.12
CA GLY A 500 -4.92 18.43 28.54
C GLY A 500 -4.89 18.52 27.01
N PHE A 501 -4.04 17.74 26.33
CA PHE A 501 -4.11 17.63 24.88
C PHE A 501 -5.38 16.89 24.45
N ASN A 502 -5.93 17.32 23.32
CA ASN A 502 -7.03 16.65 22.64
C ASN A 502 -6.51 15.99 21.37
N LYS A 503 -7.10 14.86 20.98
CA LYS A 503 -6.76 14.19 19.73
C LYS A 503 -7.19 15.06 18.55
N TRP A 504 -6.29 15.30 17.61
CA TRP A 504 -6.57 16.02 16.36
C TRP A 504 -6.83 15.04 15.19
N ALA A 505 -5.96 14.04 15.06
CA ALA A 505 -6.11 12.95 14.11
C ALA A 505 -5.54 11.64 14.67
N GLU A 506 -6.14 10.53 14.26
CA GLU A 506 -5.70 9.18 14.63
C GLU A 506 -5.39 8.41 13.36
N TYR A 507 -4.30 7.66 13.37
CA TYR A 507 -3.82 6.88 12.25
C TYR A 507 -3.46 5.47 12.70
N LYS A 508 -3.61 4.50 11.80
CA LYS A 508 -2.96 3.20 11.91
C LYS A 508 -1.60 3.27 11.22
N GLU A 509 -0.53 3.13 12.00
CA GLU A 509 0.85 3.03 11.51
C GLU A 509 1.07 1.63 10.93
N VAL A 510 1.44 1.55 9.65
CA VAL A 510 1.66 0.26 8.97
C VAL A 510 2.80 0.34 7.97
N TRP A 511 3.68 -0.66 8.05
CA TRP A 511 4.80 -0.83 7.15
C TRP A 511 5.20 -2.30 7.06
N ARG A 512 5.91 -2.67 6.00
CA ARG A 512 6.46 -4.02 5.81
C ARG A 512 7.88 -3.95 5.29
N GLN A 513 8.68 -4.93 5.69
CA GLN A 513 10.00 -5.17 5.08
C GLN A 513 9.78 -5.74 3.67
N VAL A 514 10.65 -5.39 2.72
CA VAL A 514 10.56 -5.83 1.32
C VAL A 514 11.87 -6.39 0.79
#